data_AF-A0A1E3H4M5-F1
#
_entry.id   AF-A0A1E3H4M5-F1
#
_cell.length_a   1.000
_cell.length_b   1.000
_cell.length_c   1.000
_cell.angle_alpha   90.00
_cell.angle_beta   90.00
_cell.angle_gamma   90.00
#
_symmetry.space_group_name_H-M   'P 1'
#
loop_
_entity.id
_entity.type
_entity.pdbx_description
1 polymer ?
#
loop_
_entity_poly.entity_id
_entity_poly.type
_entity_poly.pdbx_seq_one_letter_code
_entity_poly.pdbx_strand_id
1 'polypeptide(L)'
;MTQPDRQETPETVPGTAPTLRERIEHAGLRLAVGILRLMSLDRASAVMGWAWRRLAPFNRRHARAQRNLASAMPDLSAAERDRILDAMWDNLGRVAAETVFLPEILAEPDRIELAVDEALFTGVDFSRGAIFVSLHTGNWELVATGVDAFGLDAAAVYRRVNNPLAESFLLSRRLPIYRAGLFSKERATPLKLRSLARAGHAICLLGDLRDRTGMILDFFGRRPRSQPFRRCWPGGSACRSLPAGWCARRAPASASRRRPSRCRAARMPRPTSPRRRGGSTPSSSAGSGNIRASGCGATASGSTDRPPPSAFRTMRPFRHCMIVARPGI
;
A
#
# COMPACT_ATOMS: atom_id res chain seq x y z
N MET A 1 -37.20 6.94 -6.14
CA MET A 1 -36.14 7.69 -6.82
C MET A 1 -35.33 8.38 -5.72
N THR A 2 -34.32 7.70 -5.19
CA THR A 2 -33.58 8.16 -4.00
C THR A 2 -32.37 8.96 -4.49
N GLN A 3 -32.24 10.21 -4.07
CA GLN A 3 -31.11 11.07 -4.42
C GLN A 3 -29.78 10.38 -4.08
N PRO A 4 -28.74 10.51 -4.90
CA PRO A 4 -27.40 10.08 -4.52
C PRO A 4 -26.94 10.94 -3.33
N ASP A 5 -26.51 10.25 -2.28
CA ASP A 5 -25.87 10.80 -1.09
C ASP A 5 -24.78 11.78 -1.54
N ARG A 6 -24.93 13.06 -1.22
CA ARG A 6 -23.92 14.08 -1.51
C ARG A 6 -22.67 13.65 -0.75
N GLN A 7 -21.59 13.37 -1.47
CA GLN A 7 -20.27 13.29 -0.87
C GLN A 7 -20.05 14.57 -0.08
N GLU A 8 -20.09 14.50 1.25
CA GLU A 8 -19.63 15.57 2.10
C GLU A 8 -18.18 15.85 1.71
N THR A 9 -17.97 16.98 1.05
CA THR A 9 -16.64 17.55 0.85
C THR A 9 -15.93 17.54 2.19
N PRO A 10 -14.68 17.07 2.28
CA PRO A 10 -13.97 17.04 3.55
C PRO A 10 -14.03 18.44 4.14
N GLU A 11 -14.67 18.58 5.30
CA GLU A 11 -14.76 19.84 6.04
C GLU A 11 -13.35 20.44 6.09
N THR A 12 -13.12 21.45 5.27
CA THR A 12 -11.99 22.34 5.42
C THR A 12 -12.27 23.09 6.70
N VAL A 13 -11.75 22.59 7.82
CA VAL A 13 -11.57 23.39 9.04
C VAL A 13 -11.06 24.76 8.58
N PRO A 14 -11.63 25.90 9.03
CA PRO A 14 -11.22 27.22 8.57
C PRO A 14 -9.73 27.40 8.92
N GLY A 15 -8.88 27.09 7.94
CA GLY A 15 -7.45 27.22 8.09
C GLY A 15 -7.15 28.70 8.00
N THR A 16 -6.47 29.22 9.02
CA THR A 16 -5.81 30.52 8.95
C THR A 16 -5.16 30.69 7.58
N ALA A 17 -5.31 31.85 6.96
CA ALA A 17 -4.76 32.09 5.63
C ALA A 17 -3.27 31.68 5.59
N PRO A 18 -2.79 30.99 4.53
CA PRO A 18 -1.41 30.52 4.48
C PRO A 18 -0.42 31.66 4.66
N THR A 19 0.56 31.47 5.54
CA THR A 19 1.63 32.41 5.82
C THR A 19 2.50 32.65 4.58
N LEU A 20 3.26 33.75 4.54
CA LEU A 20 4.19 34.03 3.44
C LEU A 20 5.22 32.89 3.28
N ARG A 21 5.72 32.35 4.39
CA ARG A 21 6.64 31.20 4.39
C ARG A 21 6.03 29.99 3.71
N GLU A 22 4.78 29.65 4.05
CA GLU A 22 4.07 28.53 3.44
C GLU A 22 3.79 28.76 1.94
N ARG A 23 3.52 30.00 1.54
CA ARG A 23 3.36 30.38 0.13
C ARG A 23 4.68 30.21 -0.65
N ILE A 24 5.81 30.63 -0.08
CA ILE A 24 7.13 30.46 -0.70
C ILE A 24 7.49 28.96 -0.81
N GLU A 25 7.29 28.19 0.25
CA GLU A 25 7.48 26.73 0.22
C GLU A 25 6.60 26.06 -0.84
N HIS A 26 5.34 26.49 -0.96
CA HIS A 26 4.43 25.98 -1.96
C HIS A 26 4.83 26.39 -3.37
N ALA A 27 5.29 27.62 -3.58
CA ALA A 27 5.84 28.07 -4.86
C ALA A 27 7.05 27.22 -5.27
N GLY A 28 7.95 26.92 -4.32
CA GLY A 28 9.07 25.99 -4.53
C GLY A 28 8.62 24.58 -4.91
N LEU A 29 7.61 24.03 -4.21
CA LEU A 29 7.00 22.75 -4.56
C LEU A 29 6.41 22.78 -5.97
N ARG A 30 5.67 23.83 -6.33
CA ARG A 30 5.05 24.00 -7.65
C ARG A 30 6.09 24.12 -8.76
N LEU A 31 7.18 24.84 -8.52
CA LEU A 31 8.31 24.92 -9.45
C LEU A 31 8.96 23.54 -9.65
N ALA A 32 9.26 22.82 -8.57
CA ALA A 32 9.82 21.47 -8.65
C ALA A 32 8.89 20.50 -9.40
N VAL A 33 7.59 20.54 -9.10
CA VAL A 33 6.56 19.76 -9.82
C VAL A 33 6.52 20.16 -11.30
N GLY A 34 6.59 21.45 -11.61
CA GLY A 34 6.63 21.97 -12.97
C GLY A 34 7.82 21.40 -13.74
N ILE A 35 9.03 21.46 -13.17
CA ILE A 35 10.25 20.90 -13.75
C ILE A 35 10.11 19.39 -13.99
N LEU A 36 9.61 18.63 -13.00
CA LEU A 36 9.40 17.19 -13.17
C LEU A 36 8.41 16.90 -14.31
N ARG A 37 7.33 17.68 -14.44
CA ARG A 37 6.32 17.53 -15.49
C ARG A 37 6.79 17.94 -16.89
N LEU A 38 7.96 18.58 -17.03
CA LEU A 38 8.62 18.76 -18.34
C LEU A 38 9.23 17.47 -18.87
N MET A 39 9.35 16.44 -18.02
CA MET A 39 9.87 15.12 -18.38
C MET A 39 8.73 14.10 -18.43
N SER A 40 8.93 13.00 -19.19
CA SER A 40 8.08 11.82 -19.07
C SER A 40 8.16 11.22 -17.66
N LEU A 41 7.09 10.57 -17.18
CA LEU A 41 7.03 9.85 -15.90
C LEU A 41 8.30 9.02 -15.61
N ASP A 42 8.71 8.17 -16.55
CA ASP A 42 9.84 7.25 -16.36
C ASP A 42 11.18 8.02 -16.18
N ARG A 43 11.38 9.10 -16.94
CA ARG A 43 12.54 10.00 -16.80
C ARG A 43 12.51 10.75 -15.47
N ALA A 44 11.37 11.31 -15.08
CA ALA A 44 11.22 12.02 -13.81
C ALA A 44 11.51 11.08 -12.62
N SER A 45 10.97 9.85 -12.66
CA SER A 45 11.25 8.80 -11.68
C SER A 45 12.75 8.49 -11.63
N ALA A 46 13.38 8.23 -12.78
CA ALA A 46 14.81 7.90 -12.84
C ALA A 46 15.73 9.04 -12.35
N VAL A 47 15.45 10.29 -12.74
CA VAL A 47 16.23 11.45 -12.29
C VAL A 47 16.12 11.64 -10.78
N MET A 48 14.91 11.54 -10.23
CA MET A 48 14.72 11.68 -8.79
C MET A 48 15.36 10.52 -8.00
N GLY A 49 15.30 9.29 -8.52
CA GLY A 49 16.01 8.16 -7.94
C GLY A 49 17.53 8.38 -7.92
N TRP A 50 18.11 8.77 -9.06
CA TRP A 50 19.52 9.11 -9.14
C TRP A 50 19.90 10.25 -8.18
N ALA A 51 19.11 11.32 -8.13
CA ALA A 51 19.38 12.49 -7.29
C ALA A 51 19.35 12.12 -5.81
N TRP A 52 18.34 11.36 -5.36
CA TRP A 52 18.23 10.96 -3.96
C TRP A 52 19.34 9.98 -3.56
N ARG A 53 19.68 9.02 -4.42
CA ARG A 53 20.84 8.13 -4.18
C ARG A 53 22.14 8.91 -3.98
N ARG A 54 22.36 10.01 -4.72
CA ARG A 54 23.58 10.82 -4.61
C ARG A 54 23.55 11.83 -3.46
N LEU A 55 22.40 12.43 -3.18
CA LEU A 55 22.30 13.55 -2.24
C LEU A 55 21.87 13.13 -0.83
N ALA A 56 21.05 12.08 -0.71
CA ALA A 56 20.54 11.65 0.59
C ALA A 56 21.58 11.06 1.55
N PRO A 57 22.72 10.47 1.11
CA PRO A 57 23.79 10.05 2.02
C PRO A 57 24.33 11.17 2.91
N PHE A 58 24.29 12.42 2.46
CA PHE A 58 24.72 13.60 3.24
C PHE A 58 23.68 14.04 4.30
N ASN A 59 22.50 13.42 4.34
CA ASN A 59 21.46 13.72 5.31
C ASN A 59 21.63 12.89 6.60
N ARG A 60 21.37 13.49 7.76
CA ARG A 60 21.28 12.81 9.07
C ARG A 60 20.35 11.58 9.06
N ARG A 61 19.37 11.53 8.14
CA ARG A 61 18.47 10.38 7.94
C ARG A 61 19.21 9.15 7.41
N HIS A 62 20.28 9.31 6.63
CA HIS A 62 21.06 8.17 6.15
C HIS A 62 21.80 7.48 7.29
N ALA A 63 22.43 8.24 8.20
CA ALA A 63 23.03 7.68 9.43
C ALA A 63 22.01 6.96 10.33
N ARG A 64 20.72 7.36 10.28
CA ARG A 64 19.65 6.61 10.95
C ARG A 64 19.33 5.31 10.20
N ALA A 65 19.21 5.34 8.88
CA ALA A 65 18.95 4.17 8.07
C ALA A 65 20.07 3.12 8.20
N GLN A 66 21.34 3.55 8.19
CA GLN A 66 22.50 2.69 8.48
C GLN A 66 22.37 1.96 9.82
N ARG A 67 22.09 2.70 10.90
CA ARG A 67 21.91 2.13 12.24
C ARG A 67 20.75 1.14 12.30
N ASN A 68 19.63 1.46 11.65
CA ASN A 68 18.47 0.57 11.59
C ASN A 68 18.81 -0.71 10.82
N LEU A 69 19.49 -0.61 9.68
CA LEU A 69 19.85 -1.77 8.85
C LEU A 69 20.87 -2.67 9.55
N ALA A 70 21.92 -2.09 10.15
CA ALA A 70 22.90 -2.85 10.94
C ALA A 70 22.25 -3.53 12.15
N SER A 71 21.23 -2.91 12.74
CA SER A 71 20.47 -3.48 13.85
C SER A 71 19.53 -4.61 13.42
N ALA A 72 18.92 -4.51 12.24
CA ALA A 72 17.94 -5.46 11.74
C ALA A 72 18.60 -6.66 11.03
N MET A 73 19.76 -6.43 10.43
CA MET A 73 20.49 -7.41 9.62
C MET A 73 21.99 -7.37 9.99
N PRO A 74 22.35 -7.85 11.20
CA PRO A 74 23.72 -7.75 11.72
C PRO A 74 24.74 -8.55 10.89
N ASP A 75 24.30 -9.61 10.21
CA ASP A 75 25.14 -10.51 9.42
C ASP A 75 25.62 -9.91 8.08
N LEU A 76 25.06 -8.78 7.65
CA LEU A 76 25.47 -8.12 6.42
C LEU A 76 26.81 -7.41 6.59
N SER A 77 27.68 -7.52 5.59
CA SER A 77 28.89 -6.70 5.51
C SER A 77 28.57 -5.21 5.33
N ALA A 78 29.54 -4.34 5.62
CA ALA A 78 29.38 -2.90 5.39
C ALA A 78 29.03 -2.57 3.92
N ALA A 79 29.73 -3.20 2.97
CA ALA A 79 29.49 -3.00 1.55
C ALA A 79 28.08 -3.47 1.11
N GLU A 80 27.55 -4.56 1.67
CA GLU A 80 26.17 -4.99 1.39
C GLU A 80 25.14 -4.01 1.96
N ARG A 81 25.37 -3.50 3.18
CA ARG A 81 24.51 -2.48 3.77
C ARG A 81 24.49 -1.20 2.93
N ASP A 82 25.64 -0.74 2.46
CA ASP A 82 25.73 0.46 1.63
C ASP A 82 24.98 0.30 0.30
N ARG A 83 25.14 -0.85 -0.38
CA ARG A 83 24.36 -1.17 -1.59
C ARG A 83 22.85 -1.14 -1.36
N ILE A 84 22.39 -1.69 -0.23
CA ILE A 84 20.96 -1.69 0.13
C ILE A 84 20.48 -0.26 0.38
N LEU A 85 21.28 0.56 1.09
CA LEU A 85 20.91 1.95 1.39
C LEU A 85 20.86 2.82 0.13
N ASP A 86 21.79 2.63 -0.80
CA ASP A 86 21.78 3.29 -2.10
C ASP A 86 20.53 2.94 -2.91
N ALA A 87 20.18 1.65 -2.95
CA ALA A 87 18.97 1.19 -3.62
C ALA A 87 17.68 1.70 -2.92
N MET A 88 17.69 1.79 -1.59
CA MET A 88 16.59 2.36 -0.81
C MET A 88 16.38 3.84 -1.14
N TRP A 89 17.45 4.63 -1.23
CA TRP A 89 17.36 6.05 -1.60
C TRP A 89 16.94 6.26 -3.04
N ASP A 90 17.44 5.44 -3.97
CA ASP A 90 16.97 5.44 -5.36
C ASP A 90 15.47 5.18 -5.43
N ASN A 91 14.98 4.14 -4.74
CA ASN A 91 13.54 3.85 -4.69
C ASN A 91 12.74 5.00 -4.08
N LEU A 92 13.22 5.59 -2.98
CA LEU A 92 12.49 6.66 -2.31
C LEU A 92 12.41 7.95 -3.17
N GLY A 93 13.46 8.27 -3.92
CA GLY A 93 13.45 9.35 -4.91
C GLY A 93 12.45 9.08 -6.03
N ARG A 94 12.40 7.84 -6.54
CA ARG A 94 11.40 7.43 -7.54
C ARG A 94 9.97 7.58 -7.04
N VAL A 95 9.68 7.11 -5.82
CA VAL A 95 8.35 7.26 -5.20
C VAL A 95 7.95 8.72 -5.04
N ALA A 96 8.90 9.60 -4.69
CA ALA A 96 8.64 11.03 -4.59
C ALA A 96 8.21 11.62 -5.94
N ALA A 97 8.87 11.25 -7.05
CA ALA A 97 8.44 11.66 -8.39
C ALA A 97 7.08 11.03 -8.75
N GLU A 98 6.94 9.73 -8.57
CA GLU A 98 5.73 8.98 -8.91
C GLU A 98 4.49 9.48 -8.16
N THR A 99 4.64 10.00 -6.95
CA THR A 99 3.56 10.65 -6.19
C THR A 99 2.98 11.85 -6.96
N VAL A 100 3.83 12.61 -7.65
CA VAL A 100 3.41 13.76 -8.49
C VAL A 100 2.59 13.29 -9.69
N PHE A 101 2.95 12.13 -10.24
CA PHE A 101 2.35 11.53 -11.43
C PHE A 101 1.33 10.42 -11.11
N LEU A 102 0.81 10.36 -9.88
CA LEU A 102 -0.15 9.31 -9.51
C LEU A 102 -1.36 9.25 -10.47
N PRO A 103 -2.02 10.37 -10.83
CA PRO A 103 -3.12 10.32 -11.80
C PRO A 103 -2.72 9.71 -13.15
N GLU A 104 -1.53 10.03 -13.65
CA GLU A 104 -0.98 9.51 -14.89
C GLU A 104 -0.67 8.00 -14.79
N ILE A 105 -0.10 7.55 -13.67
CA ILE A 105 0.11 6.12 -13.39
C ILE A 105 -1.22 5.35 -13.35
N LEU A 106 -2.24 5.92 -12.70
CA LEU A 106 -3.56 5.31 -12.58
C LEU A 106 -4.32 5.27 -13.91
N ALA A 107 -4.04 6.20 -14.82
CA ALA A 107 -4.60 6.22 -16.17
C ALA A 107 -3.99 5.16 -17.10
N GLU A 108 -2.83 4.58 -16.74
CA GLU A 108 -2.11 3.55 -17.49
C GLU A 108 -2.09 2.21 -16.71
N PRO A 109 -3.22 1.48 -16.62
CA PRO A 109 -3.35 0.31 -15.75
C PRO A 109 -2.36 -0.82 -16.06
N ASP A 110 -1.87 -0.93 -17.30
CA ASP A 110 -0.88 -1.93 -17.70
C ASP A 110 0.50 -1.74 -17.02
N ARG A 111 0.74 -0.57 -16.39
CA ARG A 111 1.93 -0.32 -15.56
C ARG A 111 1.87 -1.01 -14.20
N ILE A 112 0.68 -1.40 -13.74
CA ILE A 112 0.47 -2.01 -12.43
C ILE A 112 0.09 -3.47 -12.62
N GLU A 113 0.98 -4.37 -12.20
CA GLU A 113 0.71 -5.80 -12.18
C GLU A 113 0.32 -6.22 -10.75
N LEU A 114 -0.93 -6.65 -10.56
CA LEU A 114 -1.41 -7.19 -9.29
C LEU A 114 -1.23 -8.71 -9.30
N ALA A 115 -0.39 -9.23 -8.41
CA ALA A 115 -0.25 -10.65 -8.14
C ALA A 115 -0.96 -10.99 -6.81
N VAL A 116 -2.13 -11.63 -6.90
CA VAL A 116 -2.92 -12.05 -5.74
C VAL A 116 -2.75 -13.56 -5.55
N ASP A 117 -2.36 -13.99 -4.35
CA ASP A 117 -2.53 -15.38 -3.94
C ASP A 117 -3.99 -15.59 -3.48
N GLU A 118 -4.84 -16.08 -4.38
CA GLU A 118 -6.28 -16.28 -4.12
C GLU A 118 -6.55 -17.20 -2.92
N ALA A 119 -5.62 -18.11 -2.60
CA ALA A 119 -5.74 -18.98 -1.44
C ALA A 119 -5.77 -18.19 -0.11
N LEU A 120 -5.15 -17.01 -0.05
CA LEU A 120 -5.18 -16.14 1.14
C LEU A 120 -6.56 -15.53 1.41
N PHE A 121 -7.38 -15.44 0.38
CA PHE A 121 -8.68 -14.77 0.42
C PHE A 121 -9.86 -15.75 0.30
N THR A 122 -9.58 -17.05 0.24
CA THR A 122 -10.59 -18.09 0.21
C THR A 122 -11.45 -18.04 1.49
N GLY A 123 -12.77 -17.96 1.32
CA GLY A 123 -13.72 -17.88 2.44
C GLY A 123 -13.82 -16.51 3.13
N VAL A 124 -13.19 -15.47 2.56
CA VAL A 124 -13.35 -14.09 3.04
C VAL A 124 -14.62 -13.48 2.45
N ASP A 125 -15.55 -13.10 3.31
CA ASP A 125 -16.72 -12.30 2.94
C ASP A 125 -16.38 -10.81 2.92
N PHE A 126 -16.05 -10.30 1.74
CA PHE A 126 -15.71 -8.90 1.52
C PHE A 126 -16.92 -7.95 1.59
N SER A 127 -18.17 -8.45 1.58
CA SER A 127 -19.35 -7.59 1.70
C SER A 127 -19.44 -6.86 3.05
N ARG A 128 -18.71 -7.37 4.05
CA ARG A 128 -18.62 -6.81 5.40
C ARG A 128 -17.43 -5.87 5.56
N GLY A 129 -16.72 -5.55 4.49
CA GLY A 129 -15.50 -4.76 4.50
C GLY A 129 -14.30 -5.53 5.04
N ALA A 130 -13.11 -4.98 4.85
CA ALA A 130 -11.86 -5.65 5.23
C ALA A 130 -10.82 -4.62 5.68
N ILE A 131 -9.89 -5.05 6.54
CA ILE A 131 -8.73 -4.24 6.93
C ILE A 131 -7.50 -4.81 6.24
N PHE A 132 -6.83 -3.99 5.45
CA PHE A 132 -5.61 -4.27 4.72
C PHE A 132 -4.43 -3.57 5.41
N VAL A 133 -3.44 -4.33 5.87
CA VAL A 133 -2.23 -3.79 6.50
C VAL A 133 -1.00 -4.05 5.64
N SER A 134 -0.29 -2.99 5.23
CA SER A 134 0.96 -3.06 4.44
C SER A 134 2.11 -2.36 5.18
N LEU A 135 3.25 -2.20 4.51
CA LEU A 135 4.49 -1.57 4.99
C LEU A 135 4.93 -0.48 4.00
N HIS A 136 5.74 0.49 4.43
CA HIS A 136 6.36 1.48 3.53
C HIS A 136 7.46 0.83 2.68
N THR A 137 7.05 0.02 1.70
CA THR A 137 7.91 -0.76 0.81
C THR A 137 7.55 -0.50 -0.65
N GLY A 138 8.55 -0.53 -1.53
CA GLY A 138 8.38 -0.17 -2.95
C GLY A 138 7.73 1.20 -3.11
N ASN A 139 6.69 1.27 -3.95
CA ASN A 139 5.78 2.40 -4.03
C ASN A 139 4.49 2.08 -3.25
N TRP A 140 4.46 2.46 -1.98
CA TRP A 140 3.32 2.20 -1.09
C TRP A 140 2.05 2.94 -1.50
N GLU A 141 2.15 4.04 -2.25
CA GLU A 141 0.97 4.82 -2.70
C GLU A 141 0.06 3.97 -3.59
N LEU A 142 0.64 3.04 -4.35
CA LEU A 142 -0.07 2.16 -5.26
C LEU A 142 -0.66 0.93 -4.58
N VAL A 143 -0.27 0.59 -3.33
CA VAL A 143 -0.72 -0.66 -2.70
C VAL A 143 -2.25 -0.70 -2.55
N ALA A 144 -2.84 0.45 -2.22
CA ALA A 144 -4.28 0.56 -2.01
C ALA A 144 -5.09 0.37 -3.31
N THR A 145 -4.50 0.49 -4.51
CA THR A 145 -5.24 0.22 -5.76
C THR A 145 -5.61 -1.27 -5.90
N GLY A 146 -4.89 -2.15 -5.22
CA GLY A 146 -5.15 -3.59 -5.26
C GLY A 146 -6.50 -4.01 -4.69
N VAL A 147 -7.13 -3.18 -3.84
CA VAL A 147 -8.43 -3.53 -3.25
C VAL A 147 -9.57 -3.48 -4.27
N ASP A 148 -9.39 -2.77 -5.38
CA ASP A 148 -10.34 -2.73 -6.50
C ASP A 148 -10.58 -4.15 -7.08
N ALA A 149 -9.59 -5.04 -7.01
CA ALA A 149 -9.72 -6.43 -7.46
C ALA A 149 -10.71 -7.25 -6.61
N PHE A 150 -10.97 -6.82 -5.37
CA PHE A 150 -11.97 -7.40 -4.48
C PHE A 150 -13.30 -6.64 -4.50
N GLY A 151 -13.45 -5.66 -5.40
CA GLY A 151 -14.66 -4.84 -5.51
C GLY A 151 -14.89 -3.88 -4.35
N LEU A 152 -13.83 -3.51 -3.63
CA LEU A 152 -13.89 -2.64 -2.45
C LEU A 152 -13.38 -1.24 -2.79
N ASP A 153 -13.97 -0.22 -2.15
CA ASP A 153 -13.43 1.13 -2.15
C ASP A 153 -12.50 1.34 -0.96
N ALA A 154 -11.30 1.87 -1.21
CA ALA A 154 -10.28 2.08 -0.18
C ALA A 154 -10.54 3.34 0.65
N ALA A 155 -10.37 3.22 1.97
CA ALA A 155 -10.21 4.31 2.90
C ALA A 155 -8.88 4.16 3.66
N ALA A 156 -8.21 5.27 3.99
CA ALA A 156 -6.95 5.22 4.73
C ALA A 156 -6.78 6.38 5.70
N VAL A 157 -5.76 6.28 6.54
CA VAL A 157 -5.33 7.34 7.46
C VAL A 157 -3.99 7.89 7.03
N TYR A 158 -3.84 9.21 7.08
CA TYR A 158 -2.56 9.89 6.86
C TYR A 158 -2.24 10.88 7.98
N ARG A 159 -0.98 11.30 8.03
CA ARG A 159 -0.54 12.42 8.87
C ARG A 159 -0.54 13.69 8.03
N ARG A 160 -1.20 14.74 8.53
CA ARG A 160 -1.21 16.07 7.89
C ARG A 160 0.19 16.59 7.65
N VAL A 161 0.37 17.21 6.49
CA VAL A 161 1.59 17.97 6.18
C VAL A 161 1.40 19.38 6.73
N ASN A 162 2.45 19.95 7.31
CA ASN A 162 2.34 21.23 8.02
C ASN A 162 1.84 22.38 7.13
N ASN A 163 2.29 22.41 5.87
CA ASN A 163 1.91 23.45 4.92
C ASN A 163 0.58 23.07 4.24
N PRO A 164 -0.51 23.86 4.42
CA PRO A 164 -1.84 23.51 3.93
C PRO A 164 -1.93 23.47 2.40
N LEU A 165 -1.12 24.27 1.69
CA LEU A 165 -1.09 24.28 0.23
C LEU A 165 -0.41 23.02 -0.32
N ALA A 166 0.67 22.57 0.34
CA ALA A 166 1.32 21.30 0.00
C ALA A 166 0.44 20.10 0.35
N GLU A 167 -0.30 20.16 1.46
CA GLU A 167 -1.29 19.16 1.84
C GLU A 167 -2.39 19.02 0.78
N SER A 168 -3.02 20.12 0.38
CA SER A 168 -4.04 20.14 -0.68
C SER A 168 -3.53 19.54 -1.98
N PHE A 169 -2.30 19.90 -2.39
CA PHE A 169 -1.66 19.30 -3.56
C PHE A 169 -1.51 17.77 -3.43
N LEU A 170 -0.97 17.26 -2.31
CA LEU A 170 -0.78 15.82 -2.12
C LEU A 170 -2.11 15.06 -2.05
N LEU A 171 -3.12 15.63 -1.38
CA LEU A 171 -4.46 15.05 -1.33
C LEU A 171 -5.07 14.93 -2.73
N SER A 172 -4.94 15.96 -3.57
CA SER A 172 -5.45 15.93 -4.95
C SER A 172 -4.90 14.76 -5.78
N ARG A 173 -3.70 14.27 -5.46
CA ARG A 173 -3.05 13.13 -6.15
C ARG A 173 -3.46 11.78 -5.57
N ARG A 174 -3.74 11.72 -4.27
CA ARG A 174 -4.05 10.48 -3.54
C ARG A 174 -5.54 10.12 -3.52
N LEU A 175 -6.43 11.11 -3.48
CA LEU A 175 -7.87 10.90 -3.38
C LEU A 175 -8.46 9.97 -4.47
N PRO A 176 -7.97 9.95 -5.73
CA PRO A 176 -8.44 9.00 -6.73
C PRO A 176 -8.27 7.52 -6.34
N ILE A 177 -7.30 7.20 -5.47
CA ILE A 177 -7.05 5.85 -4.95
C ILE A 177 -8.00 5.54 -3.79
N TYR A 178 -8.25 6.51 -2.92
CA TYR A 178 -9.02 6.34 -1.68
C TYR A 178 -10.47 6.79 -1.85
N ARG A 179 -11.25 6.06 -2.66
CA ARG A 179 -12.65 6.39 -2.98
C ARG A 179 -13.59 6.40 -1.77
N ALA A 180 -13.27 5.67 -0.69
CA ALA A 180 -14.00 5.71 0.57
C ALA A 180 -13.43 6.73 1.59
N GLY A 181 -12.40 7.48 1.21
CA GLY A 181 -11.90 8.65 1.93
C GLY A 181 -10.48 8.51 2.50
N LEU A 182 -9.79 9.65 2.58
CA LEU A 182 -8.45 9.76 3.15
C LEU A 182 -8.49 10.69 4.37
N PHE A 183 -8.34 10.11 5.56
CA PHE A 183 -8.62 10.78 6.82
C PHE A 183 -7.33 11.17 7.54
N SER A 184 -7.30 12.37 8.08
CA SER A 184 -6.17 12.80 8.90
C SER A 184 -6.18 12.07 10.26
N LYS A 185 -5.01 11.82 10.86
CA LYS A 185 -4.90 11.14 12.17
C LYS A 185 -5.40 12.05 13.29
N GLU A 186 -6.68 11.91 13.64
CA GLU A 186 -7.37 12.64 14.71
C GLU A 186 -7.98 11.65 15.73
N ARG A 187 -8.43 12.15 16.89
CA ARG A 187 -9.03 11.31 17.94
C ARG A 187 -10.29 10.57 17.47
N ALA A 188 -11.07 11.18 16.57
CA ALA A 188 -12.30 10.61 16.03
C ALA A 188 -12.07 9.65 14.84
N THR A 189 -10.90 9.67 14.22
CA THR A 189 -10.60 8.88 13.01
C THR A 189 -10.85 7.38 13.18
N PRO A 190 -10.46 6.73 14.30
CA PRO A 190 -10.73 5.30 14.49
C PRO A 190 -12.23 4.94 14.43
N LEU A 191 -13.11 5.83 14.95
CA LEU A 191 -14.56 5.62 14.89
C LEU A 191 -15.09 5.74 13.46
N LYS A 192 -14.59 6.73 12.70
CA LYS A 192 -14.92 6.91 11.28
C LYS A 192 -14.51 5.67 10.46
N LEU A 193 -13.28 5.19 10.61
CA LEU A 193 -12.81 3.98 9.92
C LEU A 193 -13.63 2.74 10.30
N ARG A 194 -14.04 2.62 11.57
CA ARG A 194 -14.90 1.53 12.02
C ARG A 194 -16.28 1.56 11.35
N SER A 195 -16.84 2.75 11.14
CA SER A 195 -18.08 2.93 10.40
C SER A 195 -17.92 2.50 8.94
N LEU A 196 -16.86 2.97 8.27
CA LEU A 196 -16.57 2.63 6.87
C LEU A 196 -16.34 1.14 6.66
N ALA A 197 -15.60 0.48 7.55
CA ALA A 197 -15.39 -0.95 7.47
C ALA A 197 -16.73 -1.70 7.56
N ARG A 198 -17.62 -1.31 8.49
CA ARG A 198 -18.97 -1.90 8.61
C ARG A 198 -19.89 -1.62 7.41
N ALA A 199 -19.63 -0.53 6.69
CA ALA A 199 -20.33 -0.18 5.46
C ALA A 199 -19.79 -0.94 4.23
N GLY A 200 -18.83 -1.85 4.40
CA GLY A 200 -18.31 -2.67 3.31
C GLY A 200 -17.04 -2.12 2.65
N HIS A 201 -16.38 -1.10 3.21
CA HIS A 201 -15.18 -0.51 2.62
C HIS A 201 -13.89 -1.19 3.07
N ALA A 202 -12.81 -1.02 2.29
CA ALA A 202 -11.48 -1.50 2.61
C ALA A 202 -10.71 -0.45 3.43
N ILE A 203 -10.30 -0.76 4.65
CA ILE A 203 -9.46 0.11 5.47
C ILE A 203 -7.99 -0.24 5.23
N CYS A 204 -7.25 0.63 4.56
CA CYS A 204 -5.84 0.46 4.21
C CYS A 204 -4.92 1.19 5.20
N LEU A 205 -4.00 0.46 5.81
CA LEU A 205 -3.11 0.96 6.87
C LEU A 205 -1.66 0.56 6.61
N LEU A 206 -0.72 1.43 6.99
CA LEU A 206 0.72 1.13 6.99
C LEU A 206 1.20 0.88 8.42
N GLY A 207 1.73 -0.32 8.67
CA GLY A 207 1.90 -0.86 10.02
C GLY A 207 3.31 -0.95 10.58
N ASP A 208 4.27 -0.35 9.90
CA ASP A 208 5.71 -0.44 10.14
C ASP A 208 6.30 0.75 10.92
N LEU A 209 5.47 1.69 11.37
CA LEU A 209 5.94 2.86 12.13
C LEU A 209 5.78 2.69 13.64
N ARG A 210 6.77 3.20 14.37
CA ARG A 210 6.74 3.30 15.83
C ARG A 210 5.53 4.12 16.29
N ASP A 211 4.79 3.59 17.25
CA ASP A 211 3.73 4.33 17.95
C ASP A 211 4.01 4.37 19.45
N ARG A 212 3.88 5.56 20.05
CA ARG A 212 4.11 5.75 21.49
C ARG A 212 3.04 5.06 22.34
N THR A 213 1.81 4.99 21.84
CA THR A 213 0.70 4.29 22.50
C THR A 213 0.57 2.84 22.04
N GLY A 214 1.53 2.37 21.25
CA GLY A 214 1.56 1.03 20.67
C GLY A 214 1.88 -0.08 21.66
N MET A 215 1.61 -1.32 21.22
CA MET A 215 2.01 -2.52 21.93
C MET A 215 3.48 -2.84 21.66
N ILE A 216 4.14 -3.46 22.62
CA ILE A 216 5.50 -3.93 22.45
C ILE A 216 5.45 -5.25 21.66
N LEU A 217 6.07 -5.28 20.48
CA LEU A 217 6.14 -6.46 19.62
C LEU A 217 7.61 -6.81 19.36
N ASP A 218 7.90 -8.07 19.09
CA ASP A 218 9.21 -8.45 18.58
C ASP A 218 9.32 -8.11 17.08
N PHE A 219 10.37 -7.38 16.73
CA PHE A 219 10.68 -6.96 15.37
C PHE A 219 12.20 -6.95 15.17
N PHE A 220 12.71 -7.91 14.40
CA PHE A 220 14.14 -8.17 14.22
C PHE A 220 14.89 -8.36 15.55
N GLY A 221 14.32 -9.14 16.48
CA GLY A 221 14.93 -9.41 17.79
C GLY A 221 14.92 -8.21 18.74
N ARG A 222 14.18 -7.16 18.39
CA ARG A 222 14.06 -5.92 19.18
C ARG A 222 12.61 -5.72 19.58
N ARG A 223 12.39 -4.96 20.66
CA ARG A 223 11.07 -4.73 21.24
C ARG A 223 10.56 -3.29 21.07
N PRO A 224 10.34 -2.79 19.84
CA PRO A 224 9.74 -1.47 19.66
C PRO A 224 8.27 -1.46 20.07
N ARG A 225 7.77 -0.27 20.42
CA ARG A 225 6.32 -0.03 20.50
C ARG A 225 5.78 0.21 19.09
N SER A 226 4.86 -0.63 18.65
CA SER A 226 4.32 -0.65 17.30
C SER A 226 2.80 -0.48 17.31
N GLN A 227 2.26 0.07 16.22
CA GLN A 227 0.83 0.36 16.11
C GLN A 227 -0.02 -0.89 16.40
N PRO A 228 -1.00 -0.83 17.33
CA PRO A 228 -1.72 -2.01 17.77
C PRO A 228 -2.94 -2.25 16.88
N PHE A 229 -2.73 -2.62 15.62
CA PHE A 229 -3.83 -2.87 14.67
C PHE A 229 -4.82 -3.90 15.19
N ARG A 230 -4.31 -4.95 15.85
CA ARG A 230 -5.11 -6.04 16.41
C ARG A 230 -5.97 -5.65 17.61
N ARG A 231 -5.63 -4.58 18.35
CA ARG A 231 -6.34 -4.18 19.58
C ARG A 231 -7.42 -3.13 19.33
N CYS A 232 -7.29 -2.31 18.29
CA CYS A 232 -8.36 -1.42 17.85
C CYS A 232 -9.57 -2.19 17.28
N TRP A 233 -9.40 -3.48 16.99
CA TRP A 233 -10.42 -4.35 16.41
C TRP A 233 -10.46 -5.71 17.14
N PRO A 234 -10.95 -5.75 18.40
CA PRO A 234 -11.10 -7.02 19.12
C PRO A 234 -12.00 -7.96 18.31
N GLY A 235 -11.70 -9.26 18.36
CA GLY A 235 -12.22 -10.33 17.49
C GLY A 235 -13.73 -10.61 17.52
N GLY A 236 -14.56 -9.63 17.86
CA GLY A 236 -16.03 -9.65 17.72
C GLY A 236 -16.56 -8.72 16.62
N SER A 237 -15.72 -7.95 15.92
CA SER A 237 -16.18 -7.12 14.80
C SER A 237 -16.10 -7.86 13.46
N ALA A 238 -17.22 -7.79 12.74
CA ALA A 238 -17.50 -8.31 11.41
C ALA A 238 -16.36 -8.34 10.37
N CYS A 239 -15.40 -7.42 10.46
CA CYS A 239 -14.34 -7.25 9.49
C CYS A 239 -13.09 -8.05 9.91
N ARG A 240 -12.64 -8.93 9.01
CA ARG A 240 -11.38 -9.67 9.17
C ARG A 240 -10.19 -8.75 8.85
N SER A 241 -9.15 -8.80 9.67
CA SER A 241 -7.85 -8.19 9.33
C SER A 241 -7.08 -9.14 8.41
N LEU A 242 -6.68 -8.65 7.25
CA LEU A 242 -5.95 -9.40 6.24
C LEU A 242 -4.55 -8.77 6.08
N PRO A 243 -3.49 -9.59 5.96
CA PRO A 243 -2.21 -9.06 5.50
C PRO A 243 -2.45 -8.45 4.12
N ALA A 244 -2.19 -7.16 3.98
CA ALA A 244 -2.17 -6.55 2.66
C ALA A 244 -0.83 -6.82 2.01
N GLY A 245 -0.85 -6.77 0.69
CA GLY A 245 0.34 -6.96 -0.09
C GLY A 245 1.41 -5.90 0.11
N TRP A 246 2.60 -6.17 -0.40
CA TRP A 246 3.69 -5.21 -0.53
C TRP A 246 3.86 -4.80 -1.99
N CYS A 247 4.30 -3.57 -2.20
CA CYS A 247 4.67 -3.10 -3.53
C CYS A 247 6.16 -3.36 -3.77
N ALA A 248 6.48 -3.85 -4.96
CA ALA A 248 7.85 -3.97 -5.43
C ALA A 248 7.96 -3.39 -6.84
N ARG A 249 9.10 -2.76 -7.14
CA ARG A 249 9.41 -2.36 -8.51
C ARG A 249 10.01 -3.54 -9.24
N ARG A 250 9.51 -3.82 -10.45
CA ARG A 250 10.17 -4.81 -11.32
C ARG A 250 11.52 -4.25 -11.76
N ALA A 251 12.59 -5.04 -11.63
CA ALA A 251 13.83 -4.71 -12.32
C ALA A 251 13.57 -4.68 -13.84
N PRO A 252 14.23 -3.78 -14.61
CA PRO A 252 14.22 -3.87 -16.06
C PRO A 252 14.69 -5.28 -16.45
N ALA A 253 14.01 -5.91 -17.39
CA ALA A 253 14.33 -7.28 -17.78
C ALA A 253 15.76 -7.31 -18.33
N SER A 254 16.72 -7.81 -17.54
CA SER A 254 17.86 -8.49 -18.14
C SER A 254 17.28 -9.69 -18.89
N ALA A 255 17.79 -9.95 -20.09
CA ALA A 255 17.24 -10.90 -21.07
C ALA A 255 17.16 -12.36 -20.57
N SER A 256 16.26 -12.65 -19.64
CA SER A 256 15.87 -14.00 -19.25
C SER A 256 14.41 -14.21 -19.67
N ARG A 257 14.25 -15.01 -20.72
CA ARG A 257 12.95 -15.43 -21.27
C ARG A 257 12.25 -16.37 -20.30
N ARG A 258 11.66 -15.86 -19.22
CA ARG A 258 10.56 -16.54 -18.53
C ARG A 258 9.48 -15.52 -18.20
N ARG A 259 8.46 -15.46 -19.06
CA ARG A 259 7.19 -14.78 -18.76
C ARG A 259 6.57 -15.54 -17.57
N PRO A 260 6.36 -14.92 -16.39
CA PRO A 260 5.43 -15.50 -15.44
C PRO A 260 4.04 -15.50 -16.09
N SER A 261 3.29 -16.57 -15.87
CA SER A 261 1.93 -16.75 -16.37
C SER A 261 1.09 -15.51 -16.07
N ARG A 262 0.53 -14.90 -17.11
CA ARG A 262 -0.47 -13.83 -16.98
C ARG A 262 -1.69 -14.40 -16.25
N CYS A 263 -1.78 -14.24 -14.94
CA CYS A 263 -3.05 -14.38 -14.24
C CYS A 263 -3.82 -13.08 -14.42
N ARG A 264 -4.66 -13.05 -15.45
CA ARG A 264 -5.66 -11.99 -15.62
C ARG A 264 -6.64 -12.19 -14.47
N ALA A 265 -6.62 -11.31 -13.47
CA ALA A 265 -7.65 -11.30 -12.44
C ALA A 265 -9.01 -11.16 -13.17
N ALA A 266 -9.79 -12.23 -13.20
CA ALA A 266 -11.17 -12.14 -13.64
C ALA A 266 -11.86 -11.17 -12.68
N ARG A 267 -12.42 -10.07 -13.21
CA ARG A 267 -13.20 -9.13 -12.39
C ARG A 267 -14.32 -9.94 -11.74
N MET A 268 -14.25 -10.10 -10.42
CA MET A 268 -15.37 -10.63 -9.66
C MET A 268 -16.56 -9.68 -9.88
N PRO A 269 -17.75 -10.19 -10.24
CA PRO A 269 -18.92 -9.34 -10.40
C PRO A 269 -19.19 -8.59 -9.09
N ARG A 270 -19.43 -7.27 -9.21
CA ARG A 270 -19.73 -6.42 -8.05
C ARG A 270 -20.91 -7.02 -7.29
N PRO A 271 -20.81 -7.25 -5.97
CA PRO A 271 -21.98 -7.63 -5.19
C PRO A 271 -23.00 -6.49 -5.25
N THR A 272 -24.14 -6.76 -5.87
CA THR A 272 -25.28 -5.86 -5.83
C THR A 272 -25.76 -5.78 -4.39
N SER A 273 -25.79 -4.58 -3.82
CA SER A 273 -26.42 -4.30 -2.52
C SER A 273 -27.79 -4.99 -2.43
N PRO A 274 -28.04 -5.85 -1.43
CA PRO A 274 -29.37 -6.39 -1.24
C PRO A 274 -30.27 -5.26 -0.74
N ARG A 275 -31.21 -4.83 -1.60
CA ARG A 275 -32.38 -4.05 -1.17
C ARG A 275 -32.98 -4.78 0.02
N ARG A 276 -32.98 -4.13 1.20
CA ARG A 276 -33.76 -4.56 2.37
C ARG A 276 -35.22 -4.76 1.93
N ARG A 277 -35.63 -6.01 1.77
CA ARG A 277 -37.04 -6.43 1.83
C ARG A 277 -37.22 -7.15 3.16
N GLY A 278 -38.23 -6.73 3.91
CA GLY A 278 -38.50 -7.20 5.27
C GLY A 278 -38.93 -8.67 5.33
N GLY A 279 -38.65 -9.25 6.50
CA GLY A 279 -39.37 -10.34 7.16
C GLY A 279 -39.88 -11.52 6.33
N SER A 280 -39.19 -12.65 6.43
CA SER A 280 -39.75 -13.92 6.94
C SER A 280 -38.75 -15.06 6.74
N THR A 281 -38.52 -15.84 7.80
CA THR A 281 -37.80 -17.12 7.77
C THR A 281 -38.58 -18.14 6.94
N PRO A 282 -37.87 -19.04 6.23
CA PRO A 282 -38.04 -20.45 6.59
C PRO A 282 -36.76 -21.30 6.53
N SER A 283 -36.97 -22.53 7.02
CA SER A 283 -36.11 -23.63 7.44
C SER A 283 -35.20 -24.30 6.40
N SER A 284 -34.09 -24.81 6.94
CA SER A 284 -33.28 -25.99 6.58
C SER A 284 -33.62 -26.82 5.32
N SER A 285 -32.64 -26.99 4.44
CA SER A 285 -32.05 -28.29 4.06
C SER A 285 -30.92 -28.06 3.04
N ALA A 286 -29.69 -28.45 3.39
CA ALA A 286 -28.53 -28.37 2.50
C ALA A 286 -28.32 -29.74 1.82
N GLY A 287 -28.58 -29.77 0.51
CA GLY A 287 -28.24 -30.88 -0.36
C GLY A 287 -26.74 -30.92 -0.64
N SER A 288 -26.17 -32.12 -0.51
CA SER A 288 -24.82 -32.50 -0.88
C SER A 288 -24.58 -32.29 -2.39
N GLY A 289 -23.56 -31.50 -2.74
CA GLY A 289 -23.10 -31.30 -4.12
C GLY A 289 -21.58 -31.37 -4.19
N ASN A 290 -21.06 -32.55 -4.53
CA ASN A 290 -19.65 -32.84 -4.77
C ASN A 290 -19.12 -32.05 -5.99
N ILE A 291 -18.05 -31.27 -5.81
CA ILE A 291 -17.23 -30.78 -6.93
C ILE A 291 -15.79 -31.25 -6.72
N ARG A 292 -15.34 -32.12 -7.63
CA ARG A 292 -13.99 -32.69 -7.71
C ARG A 292 -12.96 -31.59 -7.96
N ALA A 293 -11.92 -31.53 -7.13
CA ALA A 293 -10.69 -30.80 -7.41
C ALA A 293 -9.81 -31.65 -8.35
N SER A 294 -9.59 -31.18 -9.58
CA SER A 294 -8.54 -31.72 -10.46
C SER A 294 -7.20 -31.06 -10.10
N GLY A 295 -6.32 -31.83 -9.47
CA GLY A 295 -4.95 -31.42 -9.17
C GLY A 295 -4.09 -31.35 -10.44
N CYS A 296 -3.23 -30.34 -10.52
CA CYS A 296 -2.13 -30.30 -11.47
C CYS A 296 -0.83 -30.16 -10.66
N GLY A 297 -0.13 -31.28 -10.49
CA GLY A 297 1.20 -31.33 -9.89
C GLY A 297 2.24 -30.84 -10.90
N ALA A 298 3.20 -30.05 -10.43
CA ALA A 298 4.42 -29.77 -11.17
C ALA A 298 5.62 -29.91 -10.23
N THR A 299 6.44 -30.90 -10.58
CA THR A 299 7.71 -31.30 -9.97
C THR A 299 8.77 -30.21 -10.07
N ALA A 300 9.50 -29.97 -8.97
CA ALA A 300 10.65 -29.08 -8.95
C ALA A 300 11.91 -29.80 -9.46
N SER A 301 12.51 -29.32 -10.54
CA SER A 301 13.88 -29.64 -10.94
C SER A 301 14.72 -28.36 -10.92
N GLY A 302 15.84 -28.42 -10.18
CA GLY A 302 16.64 -27.26 -9.78
C GLY A 302 17.33 -26.48 -10.89
N SER A 303 17.52 -25.19 -10.62
CA SER A 303 18.55 -24.35 -11.23
C SER A 303 19.26 -23.56 -10.14
N THR A 304 20.58 -23.51 -10.26
CA THR A 304 21.55 -22.91 -9.35
C THR A 304 21.48 -21.39 -9.34
N ASP A 305 20.62 -20.81 -8.51
CA ASP A 305 20.77 -19.44 -8.03
C ASP A 305 21.24 -19.49 -6.58
N ARG A 306 22.33 -18.76 -6.26
CA ARG A 306 22.81 -18.64 -4.87
C ARG A 306 21.65 -18.16 -4.00
N PRO A 307 21.32 -18.85 -2.89
CA PRO A 307 20.21 -18.46 -2.04
C PRO A 307 20.47 -17.07 -1.42
N PRO A 308 19.41 -16.29 -1.15
CA PRO A 308 19.54 -15.05 -0.39
C PRO A 308 20.19 -15.33 0.98
N PRO A 309 20.86 -14.34 1.59
CA PRO A 309 21.57 -14.50 2.86
C PRO A 309 20.68 -15.14 3.93
N SER A 310 21.30 -15.94 4.80
CA SER A 310 20.69 -16.83 5.81
C SER A 310 19.56 -16.21 6.64
N ALA A 311 19.56 -14.88 6.82
CA ALA A 311 18.49 -14.13 7.49
C ALA A 311 17.10 -14.26 6.83
N PHE A 312 17.02 -14.64 5.55
CA PHE A 312 15.75 -14.91 4.86
C PHE A 312 15.29 -16.37 4.94
N ARG A 313 16.13 -17.28 5.46
CA ARG A 313 15.87 -18.74 5.46
C ARG A 313 14.97 -19.20 6.60
N THR A 314 14.84 -18.38 7.66
CA THR A 314 14.06 -18.69 8.87
C THR A 314 12.66 -18.05 8.89
N MET A 315 12.34 -17.20 7.91
CA MET A 315 10.97 -16.73 7.72
C MET A 315 10.21 -17.78 6.92
N ARG A 316 9.12 -18.33 7.49
CA ARG A 316 8.14 -19.11 6.70
C ARG A 316 7.81 -18.33 5.42
N PRO A 317 7.66 -18.97 4.24
CA PRO A 317 7.32 -18.26 3.02
C PRO A 317 6.04 -17.47 3.25
N PHE A 318 6.23 -16.17 3.30
CA PHE A 318 5.22 -15.18 3.60
C PHE A 318 4.34 -15.06 2.35
N ARG A 319 3.27 -15.87 2.27
CA ARG A 319 2.25 -15.76 1.22
C ARG A 319 1.61 -14.37 1.30
N HIS A 320 1.85 -13.53 0.31
CA HIS A 320 1.32 -12.16 0.26
C HIS A 320 0.83 -11.82 -1.14
N CYS A 321 -0.15 -10.93 -1.20
CA CYS A 321 -0.45 -10.17 -2.40
C CYS A 321 0.78 -9.29 -2.76
N MET A 322 1.11 -9.14 -4.03
CA MET A 322 2.24 -8.31 -4.47
C MET A 322 1.76 -7.40 -5.59
N ILE A 323 1.96 -6.10 -5.44
CA ILE A 323 1.80 -5.16 -6.55
C ILE A 323 3.17 -4.92 -7.14
N VAL A 324 3.36 -5.37 -8.38
CA VAL A 324 4.59 -5.15 -9.14
C VAL A 324 4.37 -3.99 -10.09
N ALA A 325 5.00 -2.85 -9.80
CA ALA A 325 5.04 -1.73 -10.74
C ALA A 325 6.05 -2.04 -11.84
N ARG A 326 5.62 -2.02 -13.11
CA ARG A 326 6.49 -2.19 -14.27
C ARG A 326 7.14 -0.86 -14.66
N PRO A 327 8.47 -0.80 -14.86
CA PRO A 327 9.08 0.26 -15.63
C PRO A 327 8.48 0.26 -17.05
N GLY A 328 8.25 1.43 -17.63
CA GLY A 328 7.85 1.56 -19.04
C GLY A 328 8.87 0.91 -19.98
N ILE A 329 8.35 0.45 -21.13
CA ILE A 329 9.01 -0.23 -22.26
C ILE A 329 10.25 0.55 -22.75
#